data_AF-A0A7L3PLZ7-F1
#
_entry.id   AF-A0A7L3PLZ7-F1
#
_cell.length_a   1.000
_cell.length_b   1.000
_cell.length_c   1.000
_cell.angle_alpha   90.00
_cell.angle_beta   90.00
_cell.angle_gamma   90.00
#
_symmetry.space_group_name_H-M   'P 1'
#
loop_
_entity.id
_entity.type
_entity.pdbx_description
1 polymer ?
#
loop_
_entity_poly.entity_id
_entity_poly.type
_entity_poly.pdbx_seq_one_letter_code
_entity_poly.pdbx_strand_id
1 'polypeptide(L)'
;PPAPLPVPPPVPPPHHTPTMLVLTIYILTFAIGFPANVFTFTTLVGKTRRRRPSPGDVLLLNLTAADLLLLLFLPFKMAEAAAGMAWPLPVALCPVANFCFYS
;
A
#
# COMPACT_ATOMS: atom_id res chain seq x y z
N PRO A 1 34.19 -47.59 6.41
CA PRO A 1 34.25 -46.11 6.52
C PRO A 1 32.85 -45.56 6.30
N PRO A 2 32.36 -44.59 7.10
CA PRO A 2 31.07 -43.97 6.83
C PRO A 2 31.14 -43.18 5.51
N ALA A 3 30.06 -43.26 4.71
CA ALA A 3 29.95 -42.51 3.47
C ALA A 3 29.90 -40.99 3.77
N PRO A 4 30.48 -40.13 2.92
CA PRO A 4 30.34 -38.69 3.03
C PRO A 4 28.86 -38.28 2.98
N LEU A 5 28.44 -37.38 3.86
CA LEU A 5 27.09 -36.83 3.83
C LEU A 5 26.84 -36.05 2.52
N PRO A 6 25.62 -36.05 1.97
CA PRO A 6 25.27 -35.24 0.81
C PRO A 6 25.51 -33.76 1.11
N VAL A 7 26.24 -33.08 0.22
CA VAL A 7 26.42 -31.63 0.29
C VAL A 7 25.04 -30.98 0.03
N PRO A 8 24.57 -30.04 0.89
CA PRO A 8 23.31 -29.36 0.64
C PRO A 8 23.38 -28.56 -0.68
N PRO A 9 22.27 -28.45 -1.42
CA PRO A 9 22.24 -27.65 -2.63
C PRO A 9 22.60 -26.18 -2.32
N PRO A 10 23.25 -25.47 -3.27
CA PRO A 10 23.53 -24.05 -3.11
C PRO A 10 22.23 -23.28 -2.90
N VAL A 11 22.20 -22.48 -1.84
CA VAL A 11 21.08 -21.58 -1.53
C VAL A 11 20.94 -20.61 -2.72
N PRO A 12 19.77 -20.52 -3.38
CA PRO A 12 19.59 -19.59 -4.49
C PRO A 12 19.84 -18.16 -4.00
N PRO A 13 20.48 -17.29 -4.83
CA PRO A 13 20.68 -15.89 -4.47
C PRO A 13 19.31 -15.25 -4.18
N PRO A 14 19.21 -14.36 -3.18
CA PRO A 14 17.95 -13.70 -2.87
C PRO A 14 17.42 -12.99 -4.12
N HIS A 15 16.22 -13.38 -4.55
CA HIS A 15 15.51 -12.72 -5.64
C HIS A 15 15.06 -11.33 -5.15
N HIS A 16 15.96 -10.34 -5.24
CA HIS A 16 15.72 -8.94 -4.85
C HIS A 16 14.94 -8.12 -5.90
N THR A 17 14.71 -8.69 -7.09
CA THR A 17 13.99 -8.02 -8.17
C THR A 17 12.49 -7.79 -7.93
N PRO A 18 11.69 -8.75 -7.40
CA PRO A 18 10.26 -8.52 -7.18
C PRO A 18 9.99 -7.42 -6.15
N THR A 19 10.76 -7.34 -5.06
CA THR A 19 10.53 -6.34 -4.01
C THR A 19 10.84 -4.91 -4.48
N MET A 20 11.88 -4.72 -5.30
CA MET A 20 12.21 -3.40 -5.86
C MET A 20 11.15 -2.89 -6.86
N LEU A 21 10.60 -3.79 -7.68
CA LEU A 21 9.49 -3.45 -8.57
C LEU A 21 8.26 -3.03 -7.76
N VAL A 22 7.88 -3.82 -6.75
CA VAL A 22 6.74 -3.54 -5.88
C VAL A 22 6.90 -2.21 -5.15
N LEU A 23 8.07 -1.95 -4.58
CA LEU A 23 8.39 -0.68 -3.94
C LEU A 23 8.26 0.49 -4.91
N THR A 24 8.77 0.36 -6.13
CA THR A 24 8.66 1.41 -7.16
C THR A 24 7.20 1.70 -7.50
N ILE A 25 6.39 0.66 -7.70
CA ILE A 25 4.95 0.80 -7.97
C ILE A 25 4.24 1.49 -6.80
N TYR A 26 4.56 1.12 -5.55
CA TYR A 26 3.99 1.76 -4.38
C TYR A 26 4.42 3.24 -4.27
N ILE A 27 5.69 3.56 -4.47
CA ILE A 27 6.17 4.96 -4.45
C ILE A 27 5.45 5.80 -5.51
N LEU A 28 5.36 5.30 -6.75
CA LEU A 28 4.68 6.02 -7.83
C LEU A 28 3.19 6.20 -7.53
N THR A 29 2.53 5.16 -7.05
CA THR A 29 1.12 5.21 -6.65
C THR A 29 0.89 6.23 -5.54
N PHE A 30 1.75 6.28 -4.52
CA PHE A 30 1.69 7.29 -3.47
C PHE A 30 1.95 8.70 -3.99
N ALA A 31 3.05 8.89 -4.72
CA ALA A 31 3.49 10.19 -5.19
C ALA A 31 2.51 10.85 -6.16
N ILE A 32 1.82 10.06 -6.99
CA ILE A 32 0.84 10.55 -7.96
C ILE A 32 -0.56 10.57 -7.35
N GLY A 33 -0.96 9.46 -6.73
CA GLY A 33 -2.32 9.26 -6.21
C GLY A 33 -2.63 10.16 -5.01
N PHE A 34 -1.68 10.35 -4.09
CA PHE A 34 -1.92 11.15 -2.89
C PHE A 34 -2.25 12.62 -3.23
N PRO A 35 -1.42 13.38 -3.98
CA PRO A 35 -1.77 14.76 -4.32
C PRO A 35 -3.03 14.85 -5.20
N ALA A 36 -3.22 13.93 -6.15
CA ALA A 36 -4.39 13.93 -7.03
C ALA A 36 -5.69 13.71 -6.24
N ASN A 37 -5.71 12.75 -5.32
CA ASN A 37 -6.89 12.44 -4.51
C ASN A 37 -7.12 13.51 -3.43
N VAL A 38 -6.09 14.10 -2.82
CA VAL A 38 -6.26 15.24 -1.89
C VAL A 38 -6.86 16.44 -2.61
N PHE A 39 -6.37 16.74 -3.81
CA PHE A 39 -6.91 17.83 -4.62
C PHE A 39 -8.39 17.58 -4.98
N THR A 40 -8.73 16.36 -5.39
CA THR A 40 -10.12 16.00 -5.72
C THR A 40 -11.01 16.04 -4.47
N PHE A 41 -10.55 15.48 -3.35
CA PHE A 41 -11.29 15.51 -2.09
C PHE A 41 -11.58 16.94 -1.63
N THR A 42 -10.57 17.82 -1.62
CA THR A 42 -10.74 19.21 -1.18
C THR A 42 -11.70 19.99 -2.08
N THR A 43 -11.62 19.80 -3.40
CA THR A 43 -12.55 20.43 -4.35
C THR A 43 -13.98 19.90 -4.19
N LEU A 44 -14.16 18.58 -3.99
CA LEU A 44 -15.46 17.96 -3.76
C LEU A 44 -16.10 18.37 -2.43
N VAL A 45 -15.32 18.42 -1.35
CA VAL A 45 -15.77 18.93 -0.04
C VAL A 45 -16.18 20.40 -0.17
N GLY A 46 -15.37 21.22 -0.85
CA GLY A 46 -15.70 22.62 -1.10
C GLY A 46 -16.98 22.80 -1.91
N LYS A 47 -17.17 21.99 -2.96
CA LYS A 47 -18.38 21.97 -3.79
C LYS A 47 -19.61 21.53 -2.99
N THR A 48 -19.50 20.46 -2.21
CA THR A 48 -20.55 19.88 -1.35
C THR A 48 -20.95 20.83 -0.22
N ARG A 49 -20.01 21.62 0.30
CA ARG A 49 -20.32 22.62 1.33
C ARG A 49 -21.05 23.85 0.77
N ARG A 50 -20.80 24.20 -0.50
CA ARG A 50 -21.39 25.39 -1.16
C ARG A 50 -22.70 25.09 -1.89
N ARG A 51 -22.95 23.85 -2.31
CA ARG A 51 -24.14 23.44 -3.07
C ARG A 51 -24.74 22.17 -2.47
N ARG A 52 -26.02 21.90 -2.77
CA ARG A 52 -26.64 20.61 -2.41
C ARG A 52 -25.83 19.47 -3.05
N PRO A 53 -25.33 18.49 -2.28
CA PRO A 53 -24.57 17.39 -2.83
C PRO A 53 -25.46 16.56 -3.77
N SER A 54 -24.97 16.33 -4.99
CA SER A 54 -25.59 15.34 -5.87
C SER A 54 -25.19 13.93 -5.42
N PRO A 55 -25.99 12.88 -5.73
CA PRO A 55 -25.62 11.50 -5.45
C PRO A 55 -24.25 11.11 -6.03
N GLY A 56 -23.88 11.67 -7.19
CA GLY A 56 -22.57 11.48 -7.80
C GLY A 56 -21.43 12.12 -7.01
N ASP A 57 -21.62 13.32 -6.46
CA ASP A 57 -20.61 13.98 -5.63
C ASP A 57 -20.34 13.19 -4.34
N VAL A 58 -21.38 12.62 -3.72
CA VAL A 58 -21.24 11.79 -2.50
C VAL A 58 -20.51 10.48 -2.80
N LEU A 59 -20.84 9.83 -3.92
CA LEU A 59 -20.13 8.64 -4.37
C LEU A 59 -18.65 8.93 -4.61
N LEU A 60 -18.35 10.04 -5.30
CA LEU A 60 -16.98 10.45 -5.60
C LEU A 60 -16.20 10.86 -4.34
N LEU A 61 -16.89 11.48 -3.37
CA LEU A 61 -16.30 11.81 -2.08
C LEU A 61 -15.91 10.55 -1.29
N ASN A 62 -16.79 9.53 -1.25
CA ASN A 62 -16.47 8.26 -0.61
C ASN A 62 -15.34 7.52 -1.33
N LEU A 63 -15.32 7.53 -2.66
CA LEU A 63 -14.25 6.94 -3.46
C LEU A 63 -12.90 7.59 -3.13
N THR A 64 -12.83 8.92 -3.24
CA THR A 64 -11.59 9.66 -2.94
C THR A 64 -11.16 9.53 -1.48
N ALA A 65 -12.09 9.44 -0.54
CA ALA A 65 -11.78 9.15 0.86
C ALA A 65 -11.18 7.75 1.04
N ALA A 66 -11.74 6.73 0.39
CA ALA A 66 -11.20 5.37 0.41
C ALA A 66 -9.81 5.30 -0.24
N ASP A 67 -9.60 5.98 -1.36
CA ASP A 67 -8.29 6.07 -2.02
C ASP A 67 -7.25 6.73 -1.10
N LEU A 68 -7.61 7.82 -0.41
CA LEU A 68 -6.72 8.47 0.54
C LEU A 68 -6.38 7.58 1.73
N LEU A 69 -7.35 6.83 2.24
CA LEU A 69 -7.10 5.84 3.29
C LEU A 69 -6.11 4.77 2.79
N LEU A 70 -6.35 4.17 1.62
CA LEU A 70 -5.45 3.18 1.04
C LEU A 70 -4.04 3.75 0.86
N LEU A 71 -3.91 4.96 0.31
CA LEU A 71 -2.63 5.64 0.11
C LEU A 71 -1.92 5.97 1.43
N LEU A 72 -2.67 6.27 2.49
CA LEU A 72 -2.11 6.48 3.84
C LEU A 72 -1.57 5.17 4.44
N PHE A 73 -2.18 4.03 4.11
CA PHE A 73 -1.70 2.71 4.56
C PHE A 73 -0.60 2.10 3.67
N LEU A 74 -0.49 2.54 2.43
CA LEU A 74 0.55 2.14 1.46
C LEU A 74 2.01 2.25 1.99
N PRO A 75 2.44 3.32 2.69
CA PRO A 75 3.79 3.37 3.26
C PRO A 75 4.08 2.27 4.28
N PHE A 76 3.06 1.74 4.98
CA PHE A 76 3.26 0.59 5.86
C PHE A 76 3.54 -0.70 5.07
N LYS A 77 2.85 -0.89 3.94
CA LYS A 77 3.15 -1.97 2.99
C LYS A 77 4.52 -1.82 2.32
N MET A 78 4.95 -0.59 2.06
CA MET A 78 6.32 -0.31 1.60
C MET A 78 7.35 -0.69 2.66
N ALA A 79 7.10 -0.41 3.94
CA ALA A 79 7.99 -0.82 5.02
C ALA A 79 8.07 -2.35 5.17
N GLU A 80 6.94 -3.06 5.02
CA GLU A 80 6.90 -4.53 4.96
C GLU A 80 7.73 -5.08 3.79
N ALA A 81 7.56 -4.52 2.58
CA ALA A 81 8.33 -4.92 1.41
C ALA A 81 9.83 -4.62 1.55
N ALA A 82 10.19 -3.48 2.13
CA ALA A 82 11.58 -3.08 2.39
C ALA A 82 12.25 -3.95 3.47
N ALA A 83 11.48 -4.45 4.44
CA ALA A 83 11.93 -5.39 5.47
C ALA A 83 11.95 -6.86 5.01
N GLY A 84 11.83 -7.11 3.70
CA GLY A 84 11.89 -8.47 3.15
C GLY A 84 10.64 -9.30 3.46
N MET A 85 9.46 -8.69 3.42
CA MET A 85 8.16 -9.30 3.78
C MET A 85 8.03 -9.63 5.28
N ALA A 86 8.92 -9.10 6.13
CA ALA A 86 8.74 -9.08 7.57
C ALA A 86 7.96 -7.82 7.96
N TRP A 87 7.05 -7.91 8.93
CA TRP A 87 6.30 -6.75 9.43
C TRP A 87 7.08 -6.04 10.55
N PRO A 88 7.67 -4.85 10.30
CA PRO A 88 8.52 -4.18 11.30
C PRO A 88 7.74 -3.21 12.20
N LEU A 89 6.45 -2.98 11.90
CA LEU A 89 5.57 -2.05 12.60
C LEU A 89 4.83 -2.72 13.77
N PRO A 90 4.16 -1.94 14.64
CA PRO A 90 3.30 -2.48 15.69
C PRO A 90 2.35 -3.58 15.18
N VAL A 91 2.19 -4.64 15.97
CA VAL A 91 1.35 -5.82 15.63
C VAL A 91 -0.09 -5.43 15.32
N ALA A 92 -0.62 -4.39 15.98
CA ALA A 92 -1.98 -3.89 15.74
C ALA A 92 -2.17 -3.28 14.33
N LEU A 93 -1.11 -2.78 13.70
CA LEU A 93 -1.20 -2.18 12.37
C LEU A 93 -1.21 -3.23 11.24
N CYS A 94 -0.71 -4.43 11.49
CA CYS A 94 -0.71 -5.53 10.52
C CYS A 94 -2.14 -5.88 10.05
N PRO A 95 -3.09 -6.24 10.93
CA PRO A 95 -4.45 -6.55 10.51
C PRO A 95 -5.19 -5.34 9.94
N VAL A 96 -4.89 -4.12 10.42
CA VAL A 96 -5.50 -2.89 9.88
C VAL A 96 -5.05 -2.63 8.45
N ALA A 97 -3.75 -2.70 8.19
CA ALA A 97 -3.22 -2.54 6.84
C ALA A 97 -3.76 -3.65 5.93
N ASN A 98 -3.78 -4.90 6.39
CA ASN A 98 -4.29 -6.00 5.58
C ASN A 98 -5.79 -5.84 5.29
N PHE A 99 -6.58 -5.40 6.27
CA PHE A 99 -8.00 -5.09 6.09
C PHE A 99 -8.20 -4.00 5.05
N CYS A 100 -7.48 -2.88 5.14
CA CYS A 100 -7.61 -1.75 4.21
C CYS A 100 -7.18 -2.09 2.77
N PHE A 101 -6.29 -3.07 2.57
CA PHE A 101 -5.84 -3.48 1.24
C PHE A 101 -6.68 -4.59 0.61
N TYR A 102 -7.33 -5.43 1.41
CA TYR A 102 -8.01 -6.64 0.94
C TYR A 102 -9.52 -6.69 1.19
N SER A 103 -10.13 -5.64 1.78
CA SER A 103 -11.59 -5.54 2.01
C SER A 103 -12.25 -4.61 1.00
#